data_AF-A0A929CQC9-F1
#
_entry.id   AF-A0A929CQC9-F1
#
_cell.length_a   1.000
_cell.length_b   1.000
_cell.length_c   1.000
_cell.angle_alpha   90.00
_cell.angle_beta   90.00
_cell.angle_gamma   90.00
#
_symmetry.space_group_name_H-M   'P 1'
#
loop_
_entity.id
_entity.type
_entity.pdbx_description
1 polymer ?
#
loop_
_entity_poly.entity_id
_entity_poly.type
_entity_poly.pdbx_seq_one_letter_code
_entity_poly.pdbx_strand_id
1 'polypeptide(L)'
;EIYIEFEEVIIDQTNDIVTHYELNKGFNNMDSIFPKLHDLVVSWPFSNTNTTLLQLLNSNQINTIQNRQLKEELIAYNQEINLFTKNTNTNNTNLIDNLTSLKFMKNGAFAVYGVSDRMLEKFNDMYSTEIIKVADNKLKQISTQILNEPKTKLEVINMVVFRNALSNLQKSGNLGLKKRSEQVLQLLKEEISLLE
;
A
#
# COMPACT_ATOMS: atom_id res chain seq x y z
N GLU A 1 3.42 4.81 10.26
CA GLU A 1 4.24 5.60 9.32
C GLU A 1 4.60 4.75 8.10
N ILE A 2 5.19 3.56 8.29
CA ILE A 2 5.45 2.57 7.23
C ILE A 2 4.28 2.38 6.23
N TYR A 3 3.04 2.20 6.72
CA TYR A 3 1.88 2.04 5.82
C TYR A 3 1.60 3.26 4.94
N ILE A 4 1.81 4.48 5.45
CA ILE A 4 1.61 5.72 4.70
C ILE A 4 2.72 5.86 3.66
N GLU A 5 3.97 5.62 4.07
CA GLU A 5 5.14 5.69 3.20
C GLU A 5 5.08 4.69 2.05
N PHE A 6 4.59 3.47 2.30
CA PHE A 6 4.38 2.48 1.25
C PHE A 6 3.39 2.98 0.19
N GLU A 7 2.23 3.51 0.61
CA GLU A 7 1.26 4.05 -0.34
C GLU A 7 1.81 5.27 -1.09
N GLU A 8 2.66 6.09 -0.46
CA GLU A 8 3.36 7.19 -1.11
C GLU A 8 4.29 6.72 -2.22
N VAL A 9 5.05 5.64 -2.00
CA VAL A 9 5.86 5.04 -3.06
C VAL A 9 4.98 4.69 -4.25
N ILE A 10 3.88 3.97 -4.04
CA ILE A 10 2.98 3.55 -5.14
C ILE A 10 2.37 4.76 -5.86
N ILE A 11 1.93 5.78 -5.12
CA ILE A 11 1.38 7.02 -5.70
C ILE A 11 2.42 7.72 -6.58
N ASP A 12 3.64 7.89 -6.09
CA ASP A 12 4.72 8.55 -6.84
C ASP A 12 5.06 7.75 -8.10
N GLN A 13 5.21 6.42 -7.98
CA GLN A 13 5.51 5.57 -9.14
C GLN A 13 4.41 5.63 -10.20
N THR A 14 3.15 5.58 -9.79
CA THR A 14 2.02 5.67 -10.73
C THR A 14 1.95 7.03 -11.43
N ASN A 15 2.20 8.13 -10.71
CA ASN A 15 2.28 9.47 -11.30
C ASN A 15 3.43 9.58 -12.31
N ASP A 16 4.59 9.01 -12.01
CA ASP A 16 5.73 8.99 -12.91
C ASP A 16 5.45 8.17 -14.18
N ILE A 17 4.79 7.01 -14.05
CA ILE A 17 4.39 6.18 -15.20
C ILE A 17 3.41 6.94 -16.11
N VAL A 18 2.40 7.59 -15.53
CA VAL A 18 1.40 8.37 -16.30
C VAL A 18 2.08 9.54 -17.00
N THR A 19 2.88 10.32 -16.28
CA THR A 19 3.63 11.45 -16.82
C THR A 19 4.51 11.01 -18.00
N HIS A 20 5.25 9.92 -17.81
CA HIS A 20 6.09 9.36 -18.87
C HIS A 20 5.26 8.93 -20.08
N TYR A 21 4.15 8.23 -19.86
CA TYR A 21 3.26 7.77 -20.92
C TYR A 21 2.73 8.94 -21.77
N GLU A 22 2.31 10.03 -21.13
CA GLU A 22 1.82 11.23 -21.81
C GLU A 22 2.92 11.91 -22.64
N LEU A 23 4.10 12.11 -22.05
CA LEU A 23 5.24 12.74 -22.71
C LEU A 23 5.77 11.93 -23.90
N ASN A 24 5.75 10.60 -23.80
CA ASN A 24 6.29 9.69 -24.82
C ASN A 24 5.22 9.12 -25.76
N LYS A 25 3.95 9.56 -25.63
CA LYS A 25 2.80 9.10 -26.42
C LYS A 25 2.62 7.57 -26.40
N GLY A 26 2.88 6.96 -25.25
CA GLY A 26 2.86 5.50 -25.08
C GLY A 26 4.00 4.98 -24.21
N PHE A 27 4.19 3.67 -24.26
CA PHE A 27 5.23 2.98 -23.48
C PHE A 27 6.54 2.91 -24.27
N ASN A 28 7.08 4.07 -24.68
CA ASN A 28 8.38 4.17 -25.35
C ASN A 28 9.46 4.57 -24.34
N ASN A 29 10.72 4.19 -24.53
CA ASN A 29 11.84 4.59 -23.65
C ASN A 29 11.63 4.23 -22.16
N MET A 30 11.19 2.99 -21.89
CA MET A 30 10.67 2.55 -20.60
C MET A 30 11.74 2.13 -19.58
N ASP A 31 13.04 2.29 -19.85
CA ASP A 31 14.11 1.73 -19.00
C ASP A 31 14.02 2.19 -17.53
N SER A 32 13.71 3.46 -17.29
CA SER A 32 13.53 4.02 -15.93
C SER A 32 12.13 3.78 -15.35
N ILE A 33 11.18 3.31 -16.17
CA ILE A 33 9.77 3.15 -15.82
C ILE A 33 9.41 1.70 -15.54
N PHE A 34 10.09 0.75 -16.18
CA PHE A 34 9.88 -0.68 -15.94
C PHE A 34 9.97 -1.04 -14.45
N PRO A 35 11.02 -0.66 -13.70
CA PRO A 35 11.07 -0.93 -12.26
C PRO A 35 9.84 -0.38 -11.51
N LYS A 36 9.39 0.84 -11.86
CA LYS A 36 8.24 1.50 -11.25
C LYS A 36 6.92 0.78 -11.55
N LEU A 37 6.76 0.30 -12.77
CA LEU A 37 5.61 -0.51 -13.17
C LEU A 37 5.57 -1.83 -12.38
N HIS A 38 6.73 -2.40 -12.10
CA HIS A 38 6.86 -3.62 -11.33
C HIS A 38 6.60 -3.42 -9.85
N ASP A 39 6.91 -2.26 -9.27
CA ASP A 39 6.53 -1.92 -7.89
C ASP A 39 5.01 -2.08 -7.66
N LEU A 40 4.20 -1.90 -8.71
CA LEU A 40 2.74 -1.98 -8.62
C LEU A 40 2.21 -3.40 -8.38
N VAL A 41 3.05 -4.44 -8.54
CA VAL A 41 2.67 -5.85 -8.25
C VAL A 41 2.62 -6.15 -6.76
N VAL A 42 3.18 -5.25 -5.94
CA VAL A 42 3.38 -5.44 -4.52
C VAL A 42 2.20 -4.88 -3.77
N SER A 43 1.70 -5.62 -2.79
CA SER A 43 0.75 -5.13 -1.80
C SER A 43 1.39 -5.18 -0.41
N TRP A 44 1.01 -4.24 0.46
CA TRP A 44 1.48 -4.22 1.84
C TRP A 44 0.33 -4.50 2.80
N PRO A 45 0.33 -5.64 3.51
CA PRO A 45 -0.76 -5.98 4.41
C PRO A 45 -0.78 -5.03 5.61
N PHE A 46 -1.97 -4.58 6.00
CA PHE A 46 -2.15 -3.84 7.22
C PHE A 46 -2.30 -4.80 8.40
N SER A 47 -1.60 -4.52 9.50
CA SER A 47 -1.69 -5.30 10.73
C SER A 47 -2.02 -4.39 11.91
N ASN A 48 -3.09 -4.74 12.64
CA ASN A 48 -3.40 -4.09 13.90
C ASN A 48 -2.48 -4.67 14.99
N THR A 49 -1.46 -3.91 15.38
CA THR A 49 -0.52 -4.30 16.44
C THR A 49 -0.98 -3.87 17.84
N ASN A 50 -2.19 -3.33 18.00
CA ASN A 50 -2.70 -2.86 19.30
C ASN A 50 -3.20 -4.02 20.18
N THR A 51 -2.26 -4.88 20.58
CA THR A 51 -2.54 -6.08 21.38
C THR A 51 -3.07 -5.74 22.77
N THR A 52 -2.61 -4.65 23.38
CA THR A 52 -3.05 -4.22 24.72
C THR A 52 -4.50 -3.76 24.76
N LEU A 53 -4.94 -2.90 23.81
CA LEU A 53 -6.35 -2.50 23.74
C LEU A 53 -7.25 -3.72 23.46
N LEU A 54 -6.82 -4.58 22.55
CA LEU A 54 -7.54 -5.81 22.25
C LEU A 54 -7.68 -6.70 23.50
N GLN A 55 -6.61 -6.84 24.28
CA GLN A 55 -6.62 -7.57 25.55
C GLN A 55 -7.58 -6.94 26.56
N LEU A 56 -7.53 -5.62 26.75
CA LEU A 56 -8.43 -4.89 27.66
C LEU A 56 -9.91 -5.09 27.31
N LEU A 57 -10.23 -5.09 26.01
CA LEU A 57 -11.57 -5.32 25.52
C LEU A 57 -12.00 -6.78 25.72
N ASN A 58 -11.14 -7.74 25.39
CA ASN A 58 -11.43 -9.17 25.49
C ASN A 58 -11.52 -9.69 26.93
N SER A 59 -10.78 -9.08 27.87
CA SER A 59 -10.75 -9.47 29.29
C SER A 59 -11.84 -8.80 30.12
N ASN A 60 -12.72 -8.00 29.50
CA ASN A 60 -13.67 -7.09 30.18
C ASN A 60 -13.00 -6.09 31.14
N GLN A 61 -11.67 -5.96 31.13
CA GLN A 61 -10.95 -4.97 31.93
C GLN A 61 -11.25 -3.54 31.48
N ILE A 62 -11.76 -3.34 30.27
CA ILE A 62 -12.29 -2.05 29.82
C ILE A 62 -13.36 -1.48 30.77
N ASN A 63 -14.06 -2.33 31.54
CA ASN A 63 -15.04 -1.88 32.53
C ASN A 63 -14.44 -1.18 33.75
N THR A 64 -13.13 -1.30 33.96
CA THR A 64 -12.42 -0.56 35.01
C THR A 64 -12.37 0.94 34.73
N ILE A 65 -12.41 1.34 33.45
CA ILE A 65 -12.53 2.73 33.03
C ILE A 65 -13.92 3.23 33.40
N GLN A 66 -14.00 4.19 34.32
CA GLN A 66 -15.29 4.75 34.79
C GLN A 66 -15.84 5.78 33.81
N ASN A 67 -14.96 6.52 33.14
CA ASN A 67 -15.35 7.45 32.09
C ASN A 67 -16.01 6.72 30.91
N ARG A 68 -17.34 6.88 30.83
CA ARG A 68 -18.17 6.24 29.82
C ARG A 68 -17.78 6.69 28.40
N GLN A 69 -17.50 7.99 28.22
CA GLN A 69 -17.17 8.54 26.92
C GLN A 69 -15.84 7.95 26.41
N LEU A 70 -14.80 7.93 27.25
CA LEU A 70 -13.51 7.32 26.90
C LEU A 70 -13.68 5.83 26.54
N LYS A 71 -14.49 5.10 27.31
CA LYS A 71 -14.78 3.69 27.04
C LYS A 71 -15.44 3.48 25.68
N GLU A 72 -16.45 4.29 25.34
CA GLU A 72 -17.13 4.22 24.05
C GLU A 72 -16.17 4.56 22.89
N GLU A 73 -15.31 5.57 23.05
CA GLU A 73 -14.28 5.94 22.06
C GLU A 73 -13.25 4.83 21.84
N LEU A 74 -12.78 4.15 22.91
CA LEU A 74 -11.84 3.04 22.80
C LEU A 74 -12.43 1.83 22.05
N ILE A 75 -13.72 1.53 22.31
CA ILE A 75 -14.45 0.47 21.60
C ILE A 75 -14.61 0.84 20.12
N ALA A 76 -15.06 2.07 19.84
CA ALA A 76 -15.26 2.55 18.47
C ALA A 76 -13.96 2.54 17.67
N TYR A 77 -12.87 3.06 18.26
CA TYR A 77 -11.55 3.05 17.65
C TYR A 77 -11.06 1.63 17.33
N ASN A 78 -11.27 0.67 18.23
CA ASN A 78 -10.93 -0.73 17.96
C ASN A 78 -11.77 -1.33 16.81
N GLN A 79 -13.05 -0.97 16.70
CA GLN A 79 -13.89 -1.40 15.59
C GLN A 79 -13.43 -0.79 14.26
N GLU A 80 -13.11 0.51 14.26
CA GLU A 80 -12.60 1.24 13.10
C GLU A 80 -11.31 0.61 12.55
N ILE A 81 -10.31 0.38 13.41
CA ILE A 81 -9.03 -0.21 12.97
C ILE A 81 -9.21 -1.64 12.46
N ASN A 82 -10.10 -2.44 13.06
CA ASN A 82 -10.38 -3.80 12.61
C ASN A 82 -11.09 -3.82 11.25
N LEU A 83 -12.06 -2.93 11.04
CA LEU A 83 -12.73 -2.78 9.75
C LEU A 83 -11.75 -2.34 8.66
N PHE A 84 -10.92 -1.34 8.96
CA PHE A 84 -9.90 -0.86 8.04
C PHE A 84 -8.88 -1.96 7.69
N THR A 85 -8.41 -2.71 8.69
CA THR A 85 -7.51 -3.86 8.50
C THR A 85 -8.12 -4.89 7.55
N LYS A 86 -9.37 -5.30 7.81
CA LYS A 86 -10.09 -6.28 6.99
C LYS A 86 -10.25 -5.78 5.56
N ASN A 87 -10.70 -4.54 5.37
CA ASN A 87 -10.94 -3.96 4.05
C ASN A 87 -9.65 -3.81 3.26
N THR A 88 -8.58 -3.31 3.89
CA THR A 88 -7.27 -3.14 3.25
C THR A 88 -6.73 -4.48 2.78
N ASN A 89 -6.71 -5.50 3.64
CA ASN A 89 -6.20 -6.82 3.27
C ASN A 89 -7.07 -7.50 2.21
N THR A 90 -8.40 -7.35 2.30
CA THR A 90 -9.33 -7.85 1.26
C THR A 90 -9.10 -7.18 -0.08
N ASN A 91 -8.89 -5.86 -0.09
CA ASN A 91 -8.59 -5.11 -1.29
C ASN A 91 -7.23 -5.50 -1.87
N ASN A 92 -6.20 -5.68 -1.03
CA ASN A 92 -4.90 -6.16 -1.48
C ASN A 92 -5.03 -7.50 -2.21
N THR A 93 -5.67 -8.49 -1.57
CA THR A 93 -5.85 -9.81 -2.19
C THR A 93 -6.68 -9.74 -3.48
N ASN A 94 -7.83 -9.08 -3.44
CA ASN A 94 -8.77 -9.16 -4.57
C ASN A 94 -8.45 -8.19 -5.71
N LEU A 95 -7.94 -7.00 -5.39
CA LEU A 95 -7.76 -5.90 -6.33
C LEU A 95 -6.30 -5.69 -6.72
N ILE A 96 -5.34 -6.02 -5.85
CA ILE A 96 -3.91 -5.93 -6.21
C ILE A 96 -3.45 -7.27 -6.72
N ASP A 97 -3.40 -8.28 -5.85
CA ASP A 97 -2.76 -9.56 -6.12
C ASP A 97 -3.47 -10.33 -7.26
N ASN A 98 -4.79 -10.46 -7.17
CA ASN A 98 -5.58 -11.23 -8.13
C ASN A 98 -5.85 -10.48 -9.45
N LEU A 99 -5.92 -9.15 -9.43
CA LEU A 99 -6.33 -8.36 -10.59
C LEU A 99 -5.13 -7.71 -11.30
N THR A 100 -4.27 -7.01 -10.57
CA THR A 100 -3.21 -6.18 -11.18
C THR A 100 -1.86 -6.88 -11.26
N SER A 101 -1.44 -7.61 -10.22
CA SER A 101 -0.10 -8.19 -10.15
C SER A 101 0.15 -9.20 -11.27
N LEU A 102 -0.81 -10.08 -11.55
CA LEU A 102 -0.75 -11.02 -12.66
C LEU A 102 -0.55 -10.32 -14.02
N LYS A 103 -1.16 -9.16 -14.19
CA LYS A 103 -1.17 -8.43 -15.46
C LYS A 103 0.11 -7.66 -15.68
N PHE A 104 0.61 -6.99 -14.64
CA PHE A 104 1.92 -6.35 -14.67
C PHE A 104 3.06 -7.36 -14.78
N MET A 105 2.98 -8.53 -14.14
CA MET A 105 3.98 -9.59 -14.34
C MET A 105 3.94 -10.18 -15.76
N LYS A 106 2.74 -10.36 -16.33
CA LYS A 106 2.58 -10.90 -17.68
C LYS A 106 3.12 -9.98 -18.76
N ASN A 107 2.89 -8.67 -18.61
CA ASN A 107 3.17 -7.68 -19.66
C ASN A 107 4.44 -6.86 -19.37
N GLY A 108 4.90 -6.84 -18.12
CA GLY A 108 6.08 -6.09 -17.66
C GLY A 108 7.37 -6.88 -17.83
N ALA A 109 8.47 -6.18 -18.06
CA ALA A 109 9.81 -6.75 -18.18
C ALA A 109 10.42 -7.12 -16.80
N PHE A 110 9.64 -7.75 -15.90
CA PHE A 110 10.02 -7.96 -14.49
C PHE A 110 11.35 -8.68 -14.36
N ALA A 111 11.52 -9.76 -15.13
CA ALA A 111 12.75 -10.56 -15.14
C ALA A 111 14.01 -9.74 -15.49
N VAL A 112 13.87 -8.61 -16.19
CA VAL A 112 15.01 -7.81 -16.65
C VAL A 112 15.30 -6.64 -15.71
N TYR A 113 14.26 -5.98 -15.17
CA TYR A 113 14.42 -4.75 -14.38
C TYR A 113 14.26 -4.97 -12.88
N GLY A 114 13.54 -6.00 -12.44
CA GLY A 114 13.11 -6.15 -11.05
C GLY A 114 12.22 -4.98 -10.60
N VAL A 115 12.28 -4.66 -9.31
CA VAL A 115 11.61 -3.50 -8.69
C VAL A 115 12.53 -2.27 -8.67
N SER A 116 11.99 -1.10 -8.36
CA SER A 116 12.79 0.11 -8.18
C SER A 116 13.67 0.05 -6.92
N ASP A 117 14.75 0.83 -6.89
CA ASP A 117 15.64 0.90 -5.73
C ASP A 117 14.88 1.35 -4.47
N ARG A 118 13.97 2.34 -4.60
CA ARG A 118 13.13 2.81 -3.50
C ARG A 118 12.23 1.71 -2.93
N MET A 119 11.68 0.84 -3.77
CA MET A 119 10.88 -0.30 -3.31
C MET A 119 11.76 -1.37 -2.67
N LEU A 120 12.95 -1.62 -3.24
CA LEU A 120 13.91 -2.58 -2.69
C LEU A 120 14.41 -2.15 -1.30
N GLU A 121 14.69 -0.87 -1.09
CA GLU A 121 14.99 -0.29 0.22
C GLU A 121 13.87 -0.57 1.22
N LYS A 122 12.60 -0.35 0.82
CA LYS A 122 11.45 -0.64 1.68
C LYS A 122 11.28 -2.11 2.05
N PHE A 123 11.66 -3.03 1.16
CA PHE A 123 11.71 -4.45 1.51
C PHE A 123 12.82 -4.74 2.51
N ASN A 124 13.99 -4.15 2.29
CA ASN A 124 15.17 -4.34 3.13
C ASN A 124 15.04 -3.72 4.53
N ASP A 125 14.13 -2.76 4.73
CA ASP A 125 13.74 -2.28 6.06
C ASP A 125 13.19 -3.40 6.96
N MET A 126 12.68 -4.49 6.38
CA MET A 126 12.13 -5.64 7.13
C MET A 126 12.86 -6.95 6.89
N TYR A 127 13.20 -7.25 5.64
CA TYR A 127 13.79 -8.52 5.23
C TYR A 127 14.86 -8.30 4.18
N SER A 128 16.06 -8.87 4.39
CA SER A 128 17.11 -8.88 3.38
C SER A 128 16.59 -9.55 2.10
N THR A 129 16.39 -8.76 1.06
CA THR A 129 15.77 -9.15 -0.20
C THR A 129 16.73 -8.88 -1.34
N GLU A 130 16.96 -9.90 -2.17
CA GLU A 130 17.69 -9.78 -3.43
C GLU A 130 16.79 -10.17 -4.59
N ILE A 131 16.84 -9.40 -5.68
CA ILE A 131 16.08 -9.69 -6.90
C ILE A 131 17.04 -10.10 -8.01
N ILE A 132 16.87 -11.32 -8.49
CA ILE A 132 17.64 -11.85 -9.62
C ILE A 132 17.11 -11.21 -10.91
N LYS A 133 18.03 -10.68 -11.72
CA LYS A 133 17.73 -10.08 -13.02
C LYS A 133 18.41 -10.88 -14.14
N VAL A 134 17.70 -11.05 -15.24
CA VAL A 134 18.19 -11.67 -16.48
C VAL A 134 18.71 -10.59 -17.41
N ALA A 135 19.97 -10.69 -17.80
CA ALA A 135 20.59 -9.77 -18.75
C ALA A 135 20.22 -10.14 -20.20
N ASP A 136 19.01 -9.77 -20.64
CA ASP A 136 18.52 -10.04 -22.00
C ASP A 136 17.84 -8.80 -22.61
N ASN A 137 18.52 -8.18 -23.58
CA ASN A 137 17.99 -7.00 -24.28
C ASN A 137 16.83 -7.32 -25.25
N LYS A 138 16.71 -8.56 -25.73
CA LYS A 138 15.61 -8.99 -26.58
C LYS A 138 14.30 -9.05 -25.79
N LEU A 139 14.37 -9.52 -24.54
CA LEU A 139 13.20 -9.51 -23.64
C LEU A 139 12.68 -8.08 -23.40
N LYS A 140 13.58 -7.08 -23.26
CA LYS A 140 13.19 -5.66 -23.13
C LYS A 140 12.40 -5.16 -24.34
N GLN A 141 12.88 -5.49 -25.54
CA GLN A 141 12.23 -5.11 -26.80
C GLN A 141 10.86 -5.78 -26.93
N ILE A 142 10.76 -7.07 -26.60
CA ILE A 142 9.49 -7.81 -26.59
C ILE A 142 8.48 -7.18 -25.63
N SER A 143 8.86 -6.88 -24.39
CA SER A 143 7.96 -6.24 -23.43
C SER A 143 7.50 -4.86 -23.89
N THR A 144 8.39 -4.07 -24.49
CA THR A 144 8.03 -2.75 -25.05
C THR A 144 7.02 -2.87 -26.20
N GLN A 145 7.18 -3.88 -27.07
CA GLN A 145 6.23 -4.16 -28.15
C GLN A 145 4.87 -4.59 -27.59
N ILE A 146 4.84 -5.54 -26.66
CA ILE A 146 3.62 -6.04 -26.01
C ILE A 146 2.86 -4.91 -25.32
N LEU A 147 3.54 -4.06 -24.54
CA LEU A 147 2.93 -2.93 -23.85
C LEU A 147 2.29 -1.93 -24.82
N ASN A 148 2.83 -1.79 -26.03
CA ASN A 148 2.31 -0.85 -27.02
C ASN A 148 1.20 -1.41 -27.91
N GLU A 149 0.86 -2.70 -27.81
CA GLU A 149 -0.34 -3.25 -28.44
C GLU A 149 -1.59 -2.53 -27.91
N PRO A 150 -2.56 -2.11 -28.75
CA PRO A 150 -3.66 -1.24 -28.32
C PRO A 150 -4.43 -1.75 -27.09
N LYS A 151 -4.69 -3.06 -27.04
CA LYS A 151 -5.42 -3.68 -25.92
C LYS A 151 -4.59 -3.68 -24.64
N THR A 152 -3.35 -4.13 -24.71
CA THR A 152 -2.42 -4.16 -23.57
C THR A 152 -2.16 -2.76 -23.05
N LYS A 153 -2.00 -1.79 -23.97
CA LYS A 153 -1.78 -0.39 -23.65
C LYS A 153 -2.92 0.19 -22.79
N LEU A 154 -4.17 0.00 -23.25
CA LEU A 154 -5.35 0.44 -22.50
C LEU A 154 -5.47 -0.29 -21.16
N GLU A 155 -5.23 -1.60 -21.14
CA GLU A 155 -5.32 -2.40 -19.92
C GLU A 155 -4.31 -1.92 -18.86
N VAL A 156 -3.05 -1.75 -19.23
CA VAL A 156 -1.97 -1.37 -18.32
C VAL A 156 -2.19 0.04 -17.78
N ILE A 157 -2.54 1.03 -18.62
CA ILE A 157 -2.74 2.40 -18.12
C ILE A 157 -3.96 2.48 -17.18
N ASN A 158 -5.04 1.73 -17.47
CA ASN A 158 -6.17 1.63 -16.57
C ASN A 158 -5.78 1.03 -15.22
N MET A 159 -4.92 0.00 -15.21
CA MET A 159 -4.43 -0.61 -13.97
C MET A 159 -3.51 0.32 -13.19
N VAL A 160 -2.66 1.11 -13.87
CA VAL A 160 -1.80 2.11 -13.22
C VAL A 160 -2.66 3.17 -12.52
N VAL A 161 -3.64 3.73 -13.22
CA VAL A 161 -4.57 4.73 -12.65
C VAL A 161 -5.40 4.12 -11.51
N PHE A 162 -5.85 2.88 -11.67
CA PHE A 162 -6.57 2.18 -10.62
C PHE A 162 -5.71 1.96 -9.36
N ARG A 163 -4.45 1.55 -9.51
CA ARG A 163 -3.52 1.40 -8.38
C ARG A 163 -3.28 2.73 -7.67
N ASN A 164 -3.13 3.82 -8.43
CA ASN A 164 -3.03 5.16 -7.86
C ASN A 164 -4.26 5.52 -7.01
N ALA A 165 -5.47 5.30 -7.54
CA ALA A 165 -6.71 5.58 -6.81
C ALA A 165 -6.83 4.75 -5.52
N LEU A 166 -6.53 3.46 -5.59
CA LEU A 166 -6.56 2.56 -4.43
C LEU A 166 -5.54 2.99 -3.35
N SER A 167 -4.30 3.28 -3.75
CA SER A 167 -3.26 3.73 -2.82
C SER A 167 -3.58 5.08 -2.19
N ASN A 168 -4.18 6.02 -2.93
CA ASN A 168 -4.68 7.27 -2.34
C ASN A 168 -5.76 7.03 -1.28
N LEU A 169 -6.71 6.12 -1.54
CA LEU A 169 -7.74 5.75 -0.57
C LEU A 169 -7.14 5.10 0.69
N GLN A 170 -6.21 4.16 0.51
CA GLN A 170 -5.51 3.48 1.60
C GLN A 170 -4.66 4.47 2.42
N LYS A 171 -3.92 5.37 1.76
CA LYS A 171 -3.17 6.45 2.41
C LYS A 171 -4.08 7.35 3.24
N SER A 172 -5.21 7.78 2.69
CA SER A 172 -6.18 8.60 3.41
C SER A 172 -6.73 7.89 4.64
N GLY A 173 -7.05 6.60 4.54
CA GLY A 173 -7.50 5.81 5.68
C GLY A 173 -6.42 5.65 6.74
N ASN A 174 -5.17 5.38 6.35
CA ASN A 174 -4.03 5.32 7.26
C ASN A 174 -3.80 6.65 8.01
N LEU A 175 -3.91 7.79 7.32
CA LEU A 175 -3.82 9.12 7.94
C LEU A 175 -4.98 9.37 8.92
N GLY A 176 -6.20 8.95 8.55
CA GLY A 176 -7.37 9.01 9.41
C GLY A 176 -7.16 8.21 10.71
N LEU A 177 -6.68 6.98 10.59
CA LEU A 177 -6.36 6.15 11.74
C LEU A 177 -5.27 6.76 12.60
N LYS A 178 -4.17 7.29 12.02
CA LYS A 178 -3.11 7.99 12.78
C LYS A 178 -3.70 9.12 13.64
N LYS A 179 -4.53 9.97 13.04
CA LYS A 179 -5.20 11.06 13.76
C LYS A 179 -6.12 10.55 14.87
N ARG A 180 -6.88 9.47 14.62
CA ARG A 180 -7.74 8.85 15.65
C ARG A 180 -6.91 8.24 16.78
N SER A 181 -5.78 7.60 16.48
CA SER A 181 -4.84 7.10 17.50
C SER A 181 -4.36 8.22 18.42
N GLU A 182 -3.98 9.37 17.84
CA GLU A 182 -3.51 10.54 18.59
C GLU A 182 -4.62 11.11 19.49
N GLN A 183 -5.86 11.18 19.00
CA GLN A 183 -7.01 11.63 19.78
C GLN A 183 -7.32 10.69 20.95
N VAL A 184 -7.37 9.39 20.71
CA VAL A 184 -7.63 8.39 21.76
C VAL A 184 -6.51 8.39 22.80
N LEU A 185 -5.26 8.52 22.37
CA LEU A 185 -4.12 8.65 23.28
C LEU A 185 -4.23 9.90 24.16
N GLN A 186 -4.70 11.02 23.60
CA GLN A 186 -4.90 12.24 24.37
C GLN A 186 -6.00 12.08 25.43
N LEU A 187 -7.14 11.48 25.08
CA LEU A 187 -8.22 11.19 26.03
C LEU A 187 -7.76 10.24 27.16
N LEU A 188 -6.92 9.25 26.84
CA LEU A 188 -6.33 8.37 27.85
C LEU A 188 -5.41 9.13 28.81
N LYS A 189 -4.58 10.04 28.30
CA LYS A 189 -3.69 10.87 29.14
C LYS A 189 -4.48 11.80 30.07
N GLU A 190 -5.55 12.39 29.56
CA GLU A 190 -6.44 13.25 30.35
C GLU A 190 -7.10 12.45 31.49
N GLU A 191 -7.62 11.26 31.20
CA GLU A 191 -8.20 10.38 32.22
C GLU A 191 -7.17 9.99 33.30
N ILE A 192 -5.95 9.64 32.91
CA ILE A 192 -4.88 9.30 33.87
C ILE A 192 -4.52 10.51 34.74
N SER A 193 -4.40 11.70 34.16
CA SER A 193 -4.05 12.91 34.90
C SER A 193 -5.11 13.33 35.94
N LEU A 194 -6.37 12.91 35.78
CA LEU A 194 -7.43 13.14 36.76
C LEU A 194 -7.34 12.20 37.97
N LEU A 195 -6.51 11.15 37.88
CA LEU A 195 -6.29 10.17 38.95
C LEU A 195 -5.05 10.48 39.80
N GLU A 196 -4.21 11.42 39.37
CA GLU A 196 -3.01 11.93 40.07
C GLU A 196 -3.32 13.20 40.89
#